data_AF-D5XFH5-F1
#
_entry.id   AF-D5XFH5-F1
#
_cell.length_a   1.000
_cell.length_b   1.000
_cell.length_c   1.000
_cell.angle_alpha   90.00
_cell.angle_beta   90.00
_cell.angle_gamma   90.00
#
_symmetry.space_group_name_H-M   'P 1'
#
loop_
_entity.id
_entity.type
_entity.pdbx_description
1 polymer ?
#
loop_
_entity_poly.entity_id
_entity_poly.type
_entity_poly.pdbx_seq_one_letter_code
_entity_poly.pdbx_strand_id
1 'polypeptide(L)'
;MKIDQLLTAQPVVLTDSRPTNEDNSETVSFGEFLKKALNEVNNLQVQSEEMKQKLVTGQIENVHDVMIAAEKANLAFELTLQVRNKIVEAYQEIMRMQV
;
A
#
# COMPACT_ATOMS: atom_id res chain seq x y z
N MET A 1 -71.57 -20.04 -3.54
CA MET A 1 -70.34 -20.41 -4.25
C MET A 1 -69.29 -19.37 -3.93
N LYS A 2 -68.25 -19.75 -3.19
CA LYS A 2 -67.08 -18.93 -2.85
C LYS A 2 -65.92 -19.48 -3.68
N ILE A 3 -65.45 -18.78 -4.71
CA ILE A 3 -64.25 -19.24 -5.45
C ILE A 3 -63.37 -18.13 -6.06
N ASP A 4 -63.59 -16.85 -5.80
CA ASP A 4 -62.66 -15.80 -6.25
C ASP A 4 -61.55 -15.51 -5.23
N GLN A 5 -60.78 -16.54 -4.92
CA GLN A 5 -59.56 -16.41 -4.15
C GLN A 5 -58.50 -17.30 -4.78
N LEU A 6 -57.69 -16.74 -5.68
CA LEU A 6 -56.32 -17.16 -6.03
C LEU A 6 -55.75 -16.08 -6.98
N LEU A 7 -54.99 -15.13 -6.44
CA LEU A 7 -53.53 -15.12 -6.54
C LEU A 7 -53.03 -14.80 -7.95
N THR A 8 -52.75 -13.52 -8.24
CA THR A 8 -51.89 -13.14 -9.37
C THR A 8 -50.83 -12.15 -8.89
N ALA A 9 -49.60 -12.57 -9.13
CA ALA A 9 -48.33 -12.10 -8.63
C ALA A 9 -48.10 -10.57 -8.66
N GLN A 10 -47.58 -10.06 -7.55
CA GLN A 10 -46.80 -8.82 -7.54
C GLN A 10 -45.45 -9.08 -8.22
N PRO A 11 -44.90 -8.14 -9.00
CA PRO A 11 -43.57 -8.29 -9.58
C PRO A 11 -42.55 -8.27 -8.44
N VAL A 12 -41.76 -9.33 -8.33
CA VAL A 12 -40.58 -9.39 -7.46
C VAL A 12 -39.59 -8.35 -7.99
N VAL A 13 -39.56 -7.19 -7.35
CA VAL A 13 -38.43 -6.26 -7.46
C VAL A 13 -37.27 -6.95 -6.79
N LEU A 14 -36.31 -7.43 -7.59
CA LEU A 14 -35.01 -7.84 -7.11
C LEU A 14 -34.29 -6.57 -6.64
N THR A 15 -34.54 -6.17 -5.40
CA THR A 15 -33.66 -5.24 -4.69
C THR A 15 -32.32 -5.95 -4.55
N ASP A 16 -31.36 -5.56 -5.37
CA ASP A 16 -29.93 -5.92 -5.30
C ASP A 16 -29.43 -5.57 -3.90
N SER A 17 -29.64 -6.51 -2.97
CA SER A 17 -29.13 -6.48 -1.61
C SER A 17 -27.68 -6.91 -1.70
N ARG A 18 -26.83 -6.09 -2.34
CA ARG A 18 -25.41 -6.14 -2.00
C ARG A 18 -25.36 -5.72 -0.55
N PRO A 19 -24.81 -6.54 0.36
CA PRO A 19 -24.43 -6.00 1.64
C PRO A 19 -23.42 -4.91 1.31
N THR A 20 -23.81 -3.64 1.46
CA THR A 20 -22.86 -2.59 1.79
C THR A 20 -22.31 -3.00 3.14
N ASN A 21 -21.31 -3.89 3.11
CA ASN A 21 -20.36 -4.00 4.17
C ASN A 21 -19.80 -2.59 4.32
N GLU A 22 -20.33 -1.85 5.29
CA GLU A 22 -19.55 -0.89 6.05
C GLU A 22 -18.41 -1.67 6.69
N ASP A 23 -17.44 -2.03 5.85
CA ASP A 23 -16.17 -2.49 6.30
C ASP A 23 -15.47 -1.24 6.79
N ASN A 24 -15.68 -0.95 8.08
CA ASN A 24 -14.74 -0.21 8.90
C ASN A 24 -13.43 -1.04 9.06
N SER A 25 -12.99 -1.75 8.02
CA SER A 25 -11.58 -1.99 7.85
C SER A 25 -11.01 -0.64 7.46
N GLU A 26 -10.07 -0.15 8.25
CA GLU A 26 -9.16 0.88 7.81
C GLU A 26 -8.51 0.37 6.53
N THR A 27 -9.14 0.63 5.39
CA THR A 27 -8.56 0.44 4.08
C THR A 27 -7.49 1.50 3.97
N VAL A 28 -6.34 1.23 4.58
CA VAL A 28 -5.15 2.07 4.45
C VAL A 28 -4.98 2.27 2.97
N SER A 29 -5.18 3.51 2.53
CA SER A 29 -5.10 3.85 1.13
C SER A 29 -3.73 3.39 0.64
N PHE A 30 -3.65 2.77 -0.55
CA PHE A 30 -2.36 2.39 -1.11
C PHE A 30 -1.39 3.59 -1.16
N GLY A 31 -1.92 4.80 -1.37
CA GLY A 31 -1.14 6.03 -1.29
C GLY A 31 -0.60 6.34 0.12
N GLU A 32 -1.38 6.06 1.16
CA GLU A 32 -0.92 6.19 2.56
C GLU A 32 0.12 5.14 2.92
N PHE A 33 -0.08 3.89 2.48
CA PHE A 33 0.89 2.82 2.64
C PHE A 33 2.20 3.15 1.92
N LEU A 34 2.13 3.61 0.66
CA LEU A 34 3.30 4.02 -0.12
C LEU A 34 4.00 5.21 0.52
N LYS A 35 3.25 6.20 1.00
CA LYS A 35 3.81 7.35 1.74
C LYS A 35 4.53 6.90 3.00
N LYS A 36 3.97 5.95 3.74
CA LYS A 36 4.59 5.37 4.94
C LYS A 36 5.88 4.63 4.59
N ALA A 37 5.86 3.80 3.55
CA ALA A 37 7.04 3.09 3.08
C ALA A 37 8.15 4.05 2.61
N LEU A 38 7.81 5.11 1.87
CA LEU A 38 8.76 6.15 1.47
C LEU A 38 9.38 6.87 2.66
N ASN A 39 8.57 7.20 3.67
CA ASN A 39 9.07 7.78 4.91
C ASN A 39 10.01 6.83 5.65
N GLU A 40 9.73 5.53 5.62
CA GLU A 40 10.57 4.51 6.25
C GLU A 40 11.94 4.38 5.56
N VAL A 41 11.97 4.41 4.23
CA VAL A 41 13.24 4.47 3.47
C VAL A 41 14.04 5.74 3.79
N ASN A 42 13.37 6.90 3.84
CA ASN A 42 14.03 8.14 4.25
C ASN A 42 14.61 8.02 5.68
N ASN A 43 13.88 7.40 6.59
CA ASN A 43 14.33 7.22 7.97
C ASN A 43 15.53 6.27 8.06
N LEU A 44 15.54 5.18 7.28
CA LEU A 44 16.69 4.28 7.14
C LEU A 44 17.92 5.01 6.60
N GLN A 45 17.74 5.91 5.64
CA GLN A 45 18.81 6.70 5.06
C GLN A 45 19.41 7.68 6.07
N VAL A 46 18.57 8.38 6.85
CA VAL A 46 19.00 9.27 7.94
C VAL A 46 19.72 8.49 9.04
N GLN A 47 19.18 7.33 9.45
CA GLN A 47 19.84 6.47 10.44
C GLN A 47 21.22 5.98 9.97
N SER A 48 21.34 5.58 8.71
CA SER A 48 22.61 5.17 8.13
C SER A 48 23.63 6.32 8.16
N GLU A 49 23.20 7.54 7.84
CA GLU A 49 24.06 8.74 7.93
C GLU A 49 24.50 9.03 9.36
N GLU A 50 23.58 8.98 10.32
CA GLU A 50 23.87 9.21 11.73
C GLU A 50 24.85 8.17 12.29
N MET A 51 24.67 6.90 11.91
CA MET A 51 25.59 5.82 12.30
C MET A 51 26.97 5.97 11.68
N LYS A 52 27.08 6.38 10.40
CA LYS A 52 28.37 6.72 9.78
C LYS A 52 29.04 7.87 10.53
N GLN A 53 28.30 8.90 10.89
CA GLN A 53 28.84 10.08 11.59
C GLN A 53 29.34 9.72 13.01
N LYS A 54 28.59 8.88 13.72
CA LYS A 54 28.98 8.34 15.03
C LYS A 54 30.18 7.39 14.96
N LEU A 55 30.33 6.63 13.87
CA LEU A 55 31.52 5.82 13.61
C LEU A 55 32.76 6.69 13.37
N VAL A 56 32.66 7.72 12.53
CA VAL A 56 33.79 8.63 12.21
C VAL A 56 34.22 9.44 13.44
N THR A 57 33.29 9.76 14.34
CA THR A 57 33.58 10.44 15.61
C THR A 57 34.06 9.50 16.72
N GLY A 58 34.15 8.19 16.47
CA GLY A 58 34.63 7.19 17.43
C GLY A 58 33.65 6.84 18.54
N GLN A 59 32.38 7.26 18.43
CA GLN A 59 31.32 6.94 19.39
C GLN A 59 30.71 5.54 19.20
N ILE A 60 31.01 4.88 18.08
CA ILE A 60 30.60 3.52 17.78
C ILE A 60 31.85 2.72 17.42
N GLU A 61 32.15 1.67 18.19
CA GLU A 61 33.26 0.75 17.89
C GLU A 61 32.86 -0.32 16.86
N ASN A 62 31.55 -0.50 16.66
CA ASN A 62 31.00 -1.59 15.87
C ASN A 62 30.70 -1.16 14.42
N VAL A 63 31.76 -1.21 13.59
CA VAL A 63 31.70 -0.95 12.13
C VAL A 63 30.65 -1.83 11.43
N HIS A 64 30.40 -3.03 11.97
CA HIS A 64 29.48 -4.00 11.39
C HIS A 64 28.03 -3.49 11.35
N ASP A 65 27.57 -2.81 12.41
CA ASP A 65 26.21 -2.29 12.50
C ASP A 65 25.96 -1.17 11.46
N VAL A 66 26.97 -0.34 11.22
CA VAL A 66 26.94 0.72 10.20
C VAL A 66 26.83 0.10 8.80
N MET A 67 27.58 -0.96 8.54
CA MET A 67 27.56 -1.66 7.25
C MET A 67 26.22 -2.35 7.01
N ILE A 68 25.65 -3.03 8.03
CA ILE A 68 24.32 -3.64 7.94
C ILE A 68 23.25 -2.56 7.67
N ALA A 69 23.33 -1.43 8.36
CA ALA A 69 22.37 -0.36 8.17
C ALA A 69 22.45 0.27 6.78
N ALA A 70 23.67 0.48 6.27
CA ALA A 70 23.89 0.95 4.90
C ALA A 70 23.30 -0.02 3.87
N GLU A 71 23.51 -1.33 4.05
CA GLU A 71 22.97 -2.35 3.14
C GLU A 71 21.44 -2.40 3.16
N LYS A 72 20.84 -2.30 4.36
CA LYS A 72 19.38 -2.18 4.50
C LYS A 72 18.82 -0.96 3.79
N ALA A 73 19.48 0.19 3.94
CA ALA A 73 19.06 1.42 3.27
C ALA A 73 19.14 1.31 1.74
N ASN A 74 20.23 0.72 1.22
CA ASN A 74 20.39 0.49 -0.22
C ASN A 74 19.31 -0.44 -0.77
N LEU A 75 19.10 -1.60 -0.15
CA LEU A 75 18.07 -2.56 -0.58
C LEU A 75 16.66 -1.95 -0.55
N ALA A 76 16.32 -1.22 0.52
CA ALA A 76 15.03 -0.57 0.65
C ALA A 76 14.82 0.52 -0.43
N PHE A 77 15.88 1.25 -0.77
CA PHE A 77 15.85 2.24 -1.84
C PHE A 77 15.66 1.59 -3.22
N GLU A 78 16.40 0.53 -3.53
CA GLU A 78 16.24 -0.21 -4.80
C GLU A 78 14.83 -0.77 -4.95
N LEU A 79 14.28 -1.37 -3.90
CA LEU A 79 12.91 -1.86 -3.87
C LEU A 79 11.92 -0.72 -4.15
N THR A 80 12.13 0.44 -3.53
CA THR A 80 11.28 1.63 -3.75
C THR A 80 11.31 2.10 -5.20
N LEU A 81 12.48 2.10 -5.85
CA LEU A 81 12.60 2.43 -7.27
C LEU A 81 11.83 1.45 -8.14
N GLN A 82 11.90 0.16 -7.86
CA GLN A 82 11.16 -0.86 -8.60
C GLN A 82 9.64 -0.67 -8.46
N VAL A 83 9.17 -0.42 -7.23
CA VAL A 83 7.75 -0.15 -6.95
C VAL A 83 7.29 1.12 -7.68
N ARG A 84 8.06 2.21 -7.60
CA ARG A 84 7.77 3.45 -8.34
C ARG A 84 7.61 3.18 -9.84
N ASN A 85 8.56 2.45 -10.43
CA ASN A 85 8.54 2.13 -11.85
C ASN A 85 7.30 1.30 -12.22
N LYS A 86 6.95 0.27 -11.43
CA LYS A 86 5.75 -0.55 -11.63
C LYS A 86 4.46 0.24 -11.57
N ILE A 87 4.35 1.21 -10.66
CA ILE A 87 3.15 2.05 -10.55
C ILE A 87 3.02 2.95 -11.79
N VAL A 88 4.13 3.53 -12.25
CA VAL A 88 4.13 4.37 -13.46
C VAL A 88 3.77 3.53 -14.70
N GLU A 89 4.34 2.33 -14.83
CA GLU A 89 3.99 1.37 -15.88
C GLU A 89 2.49 1.02 -15.85
N ALA A 90 1.95 0.69 -14.68
CA ALA A 90 0.54 0.35 -14.51
C ALA A 90 -0.39 1.52 -14.90
N TYR A 91 -0.02 2.76 -14.54
CA TYR A 91 -0.74 3.95 -14.97
C TYR A 91 -0.71 4.13 -16.49
N GLN A 92 0.47 3.95 -17.12
CA GLN A 92 0.62 4.02 -18.57
C GLN A 92 -0.19 2.95 -19.31
N GLU A 93 -0.26 1.73 -18.77
CA GLU A 93 -1.03 0.63 -19.36
C GLU A 93 -2.54 0.91 -19.35
N ILE A 94 -3.08 1.42 -18.23
CA ILE A 94 -4.50 1.81 -18.13
C ILE A 94 -4.84 2.88 -19.18
N MET A 95 -3.97 3.86 -19.39
CA MET A 95 -4.15 4.91 -20.40
C MET A 95 -4.16 4.34 -21.83
N ARG A 96 -3.41 3.28 -22.09
CA ARG A 96 -3.37 2.59 -23.39
C ARG A 96 -4.58 1.70 -23.65
N MET A 97 -5.25 1.21 -22.61
CA MET A 97 -6.48 0.42 -22.78
C MET A 97 -7.71 1.26 -23.15
N GLN A 98 -7.68 2.57 -22.91
CA GLN A 98 -8.84 3.46 -23.11
C GLN A 98 -8.89 4.15 -24.49
N VAL A 99 -7.93 3.88 -25.38
CA VAL A 99 -7.92 4.40 -26.77
C VAL A 99 -8.45 3.38 -27.78
#